data_AF-A0A928XPJ9-F1
#
_entry.id   AF-A0A928XPJ9-F1
#
_cell.length_a   1.000
_cell.length_b   1.000
_cell.length_c   1.000
_cell.angle_alpha   90.00
_cell.angle_beta   90.00
_cell.angle_gamma   90.00
#
_symmetry.space_group_name_H-M   'P 1'
#
loop_
_entity.id
_entity.type
_entity.pdbx_description
1 polymer ?
#
loop_
_entity_poly.entity_id
_entity_poly.type
_entity_poly.pdbx_seq_one_letter_code
_entity_poly.pdbx_strand_id
1 'polypeptide(L)'
;MFGKLDRKRAYEVARSALRTGAISDMQRALKGLPDTGEKANDLRRRLEAALEKTPPGSTHLRKRGTEAMCLSDGLEFSFRIGSTRTPSVFDVRHVGARVTIVLNSEHPFVRRLEASGEWASPAVLTLLAGWARFELEQPDGRLSSQAADARTDWGRAVRRLLDADPKFGDG
;
A
#
# COMPACT_ATOMS: atom_id res chain seq x y z
N MET A 1 4.54 -30.98 18.92
CA MET A 1 4.12 -30.66 20.29
C MET A 1 4.58 -29.23 20.59
N PHE A 2 3.68 -28.23 20.65
CA PHE A 2 4.04 -26.82 20.83
C PHE A 2 4.53 -26.55 22.27
N GLY A 3 5.73 -25.98 22.44
CA GLY A 3 6.27 -25.59 23.75
C GLY A 3 5.53 -24.42 24.38
N LYS A 4 5.61 -24.25 25.71
CA LYS A 4 5.00 -23.11 26.43
C LYS A 4 5.47 -21.74 25.91
N LEU A 5 6.74 -21.65 25.50
CA LEU A 5 7.33 -20.43 24.94
C LEU A 5 6.72 -20.10 23.56
N ASP A 6 6.50 -21.12 22.72
CA ASP A 6 5.92 -20.95 21.38
C ASP A 6 4.46 -20.51 21.43
N ARG A 7 3.69 -21.01 22.41
CA ARG A 7 2.29 -20.59 22.61
C ARG A 7 2.19 -19.11 22.99
N LYS A 8 3.06 -18.63 23.88
CA LYS A 8 3.05 -17.22 24.29
C LYS A 8 3.33 -16.30 23.09
N ARG A 9 4.33 -16.66 22.29
CA ARG A 9 4.70 -15.92 21.07
C ARG A 9 3.58 -15.94 20.03
N ALA A 10 2.94 -17.08 19.80
CA ALA A 10 1.79 -17.19 18.89
C ALA A 10 0.62 -16.28 19.31
N TYR A 11 0.32 -16.19 20.61
CA TYR A 11 -0.73 -15.30 21.11
C TYR A 11 -0.37 -13.82 20.98
N GLU A 12 0.89 -13.45 21.19
CA GLU A 12 1.34 -12.06 20.98
C GLU A 12 1.25 -11.67 19.50
N VAL A 13 1.64 -12.57 18.59
CA VAL A 13 1.50 -12.37 17.14
C VAL A 13 0.02 -12.18 16.76
N ALA A 14 -0.88 -13.02 17.26
CA ALA A 14 -2.31 -12.90 17.01
C ALA A 14 -2.92 -11.59 17.53
N ARG A 15 -2.52 -11.15 18.73
CA ARG A 15 -2.94 -9.85 19.28
C ARG A 15 -2.36 -8.67 18.51
N SER A 16 -1.12 -8.80 18.03
CA SER A 16 -0.52 -7.79 17.16
C SER A 16 -1.27 -7.69 15.84
N ALA A 17 -1.63 -8.82 15.23
CA ALA A 17 -2.38 -8.88 13.98
C ALA A 17 -3.78 -8.24 14.10
N LEU A 18 -4.49 -8.49 15.20
CA LEU A 18 -5.77 -7.83 15.49
C LEU A 18 -5.64 -6.31 15.67
N ARG A 19 -4.50 -5.83 16.19
CA ARG A 19 -4.23 -4.39 16.34
C ARG A 19 -3.86 -3.72 15.01
N THR A 20 -3.10 -4.41 14.15
CA THR A 20 -2.68 -3.85 12.87
C THR A 20 -3.78 -3.91 11.81
N GLY A 21 -4.75 -4.82 11.95
CA GLY A 21 -5.84 -4.99 10.99
C GLY A 21 -5.38 -5.50 9.61
N ALA A 22 -4.12 -5.90 9.46
CA ALA A 22 -3.59 -6.39 8.19
C ALA A 22 -4.04 -7.84 7.97
N ILE A 23 -4.80 -8.12 6.91
CA ILE A 23 -5.31 -9.48 6.62
C ILE A 23 -4.19 -10.49 6.52
N SER A 24 -3.06 -10.16 5.90
CA SER A 24 -1.91 -11.07 5.81
C SER A 24 -1.31 -11.42 7.19
N ASP A 25 -1.28 -10.47 8.13
CA ASP A 25 -0.89 -10.73 9.52
C ASP A 25 -1.92 -11.59 10.22
N MET A 26 -3.21 -11.32 10.01
CA MET A 26 -4.30 -12.06 10.63
C MET A 26 -4.36 -13.51 10.14
N GLN A 27 -4.20 -13.75 8.84
CA GLN A 27 -4.12 -15.08 8.23
C GLN A 27 -2.87 -15.84 8.68
N ARG A 28 -1.71 -15.19 8.74
CA ARG A 28 -0.48 -15.80 9.26
C ARG A 28 -0.61 -16.13 10.74
N ALA A 29 -1.21 -15.23 11.53
CA ALA A 29 -1.49 -15.47 12.93
C ALA A 29 -2.47 -16.65 13.11
N LEU A 30 -3.50 -16.75 12.28
CA LEU A 30 -4.46 -17.85 12.31
C LEU A 30 -3.78 -19.21 12.15
N LYS A 31 -2.87 -19.31 11.15
CA LYS A 31 -2.06 -20.51 10.89
C LYS A 31 -1.06 -20.82 12.01
N GLY A 32 -0.62 -19.80 12.75
CA GLY A 32 0.33 -19.93 13.85
C GLY A 32 -0.31 -20.22 15.21
N LEU A 33 -1.63 -20.18 15.33
CA LEU A 33 -2.32 -20.47 16.58
C LEU A 33 -2.34 -21.97 16.87
N PRO A 34 -2.19 -22.39 18.15
CA PRO A 34 -2.37 -23.78 18.55
C PRO A 34 -3.76 -24.30 18.18
N ASP A 35 -3.86 -25.58 17.85
CA ASP A 35 -5.14 -26.22 17.47
C ASP A 35 -6.09 -26.42 18.65
N THR A 36 -5.58 -26.37 19.88
CA THR A 36 -6.36 -26.59 21.10
C THR A 36 -6.07 -25.53 22.15
N GLY A 37 -7.11 -25.18 22.91
CA GLY A 37 -7.05 -24.24 24.03
C GLY A 37 -8.04 -23.10 23.88
N GLU A 38 -8.77 -22.79 24.96
CA GLU A 38 -9.81 -21.77 24.99
C GLU A 38 -9.32 -20.39 24.50
N LYS A 39 -8.12 -19.99 24.92
CA LYS A 39 -7.49 -18.74 24.49
C LYS A 39 -7.13 -18.72 22.99
N ALA A 40 -6.75 -19.86 22.43
CA ALA A 40 -6.49 -19.97 20.99
C ALA A 40 -7.79 -19.86 20.19
N ASN A 41 -8.85 -20.50 20.67
CA ASN A 41 -10.18 -20.46 20.06
C ASN A 41 -10.79 -19.05 20.09
N ASP A 42 -10.66 -18.31 21.21
CA ASP A 42 -11.10 -16.91 21.29
C ASP A 42 -10.37 -16.02 20.25
N LEU A 43 -9.03 -16.15 20.19
CA LEU A 43 -8.23 -15.39 19.22
C LEU A 43 -8.57 -15.77 17.77
N ARG A 44 -8.82 -17.06 17.49
CA ARG A 44 -9.21 -17.54 16.17
C ARG A 44 -10.55 -16.94 15.74
N ARG A 45 -11.58 -17.00 16.59
CA ARG A 45 -12.89 -16.37 16.33
C ARG A 45 -12.76 -14.86 16.09
N ARG A 46 -11.95 -14.16 16.87
CA ARG A 46 -11.75 -12.71 16.71
C ARG A 46 -11.04 -12.36 15.41
N LEU A 47 -10.03 -13.16 15.01
CA LEU A 47 -9.32 -12.99 13.76
C LEU A 47 -10.23 -13.30 12.55
N GLU A 48 -11.01 -14.37 12.62
CA GLU A 48 -11.99 -14.74 11.59
C GLU A 48 -13.09 -13.68 11.45
N ALA A 49 -13.66 -13.21 12.56
CA ALA A 49 -14.66 -12.14 12.53
C ALA A 49 -14.08 -10.80 12.02
N ALA A 50 -12.81 -10.52 12.32
CA ALA A 50 -12.13 -9.35 11.75
C ALA A 50 -11.93 -9.51 10.23
N LEU A 51 -11.51 -10.69 9.78
CA LEU A 51 -11.37 -11.03 8.36
C LEU A 51 -12.70 -10.90 7.61
N GLU A 52 -13.80 -11.41 8.17
CA GLU A 52 -15.14 -11.37 7.57
C GLU A 52 -15.72 -9.96 7.50
N LYS A 53 -15.44 -9.12 8.50
CA LYS A 53 -15.83 -7.71 8.51
C LYS A 53 -15.00 -6.84 7.57
N THR A 54 -13.92 -7.38 7.00
CA THR A 54 -13.08 -6.62 6.09
C THR A 54 -13.69 -6.68 4.69
N PRO A 55 -14.11 -5.55 4.08
CA PRO A 55 -14.78 -5.58 2.79
C PRO A 55 -13.89 -6.14 1.68
N PRO A 56 -14.45 -6.82 0.66
CA PRO A 56 -13.70 -7.22 -0.53
C PRO A 56 -12.98 -6.01 -1.14
N GLY A 57 -11.68 -6.14 -1.43
CA GLY A 57 -10.85 -5.04 -1.94
C GLY A 57 -10.28 -4.11 -0.85
N SER A 58 -10.35 -4.47 0.43
CA SER A 58 -9.72 -3.70 1.50
C SER A 58 -8.19 -3.66 1.37
N THR A 59 -7.67 -2.47 1.13
CA THR A 59 -6.24 -2.15 1.03
C THR A 59 -5.48 -2.46 2.33
N HIS A 60 -4.68 -3.54 2.39
CA HIS A 60 -3.84 -3.84 3.56
C HIS A 60 -2.53 -3.08 3.58
N LEU A 61 -2.55 -1.89 4.16
CA LEU A 61 -1.37 -1.04 4.28
C LEU A 61 -0.38 -1.60 5.31
N ARG A 62 0.73 -2.18 4.83
CA ARG A 62 1.94 -2.36 5.65
C ARG A 62 2.93 -1.27 5.34
N LYS A 63 3.25 -0.40 6.31
CA LYS A 63 4.38 0.53 6.22
C LYS A 63 5.61 -0.09 6.89
N ARG A 64 6.72 -0.21 6.16
CA ARG A 64 8.01 -0.63 6.71
C ARG A 64 9.09 0.33 6.19
N GLY A 65 9.54 1.25 7.03
CA GLY A 65 10.47 2.30 6.61
C GLY A 65 9.85 3.21 5.55
N THR A 66 10.49 3.30 4.38
CA THR A 66 10.08 4.10 3.21
C THR A 66 9.21 3.33 2.21
N GLU A 67 8.74 2.13 2.57
CA GLU A 67 7.90 1.30 1.73
C GLU A 67 6.51 1.09 2.34
N ALA A 68 5.48 1.20 1.51
CA ALA A 68 4.13 0.76 1.81
C ALA A 68 3.73 -0.39 0.88
N MET A 69 2.83 -1.26 1.30
CA MET A 69 2.32 -2.34 0.45
C MET A 69 0.81 -2.50 0.65
N CYS A 70 0.10 -2.96 -0.38
CA CYS A 70 -1.26 -3.46 -0.26
C CYS A 70 -1.55 -4.59 -1.26
N LEU A 71 -2.61 -5.36 -1.01
CA LEU A 71 -3.07 -6.44 -1.87
C LEU A 71 -4.50 -6.12 -2.31
N SER A 72 -4.79 -6.19 -3.61
CA SER A 72 -6.15 -6.08 -4.16
C SER A 72 -6.29 -6.98 -5.37
N ASP A 73 -7.33 -7.80 -5.41
CA ASP A 73 -7.73 -8.61 -6.58
C ASP A 73 -6.59 -9.42 -7.20
N GLY A 74 -5.77 -10.05 -6.34
CA GLY A 74 -4.63 -10.86 -6.77
C GLY A 74 -3.38 -10.07 -7.18
N LEU A 75 -3.44 -8.73 -7.16
CA LEU A 75 -2.28 -7.86 -7.37
C LEU A 75 -1.69 -7.38 -6.04
N GLU A 76 -0.36 -7.42 -5.98
CA GLU A 76 0.42 -6.85 -4.90
C GLU A 76 0.97 -5.49 -5.31
N PHE A 77 0.47 -4.42 -4.68
CA PHE A 77 0.99 -3.08 -4.87
C PHE A 77 2.08 -2.81 -3.83
N SER A 78 3.23 -2.35 -4.30
CA SER A 78 4.33 -1.86 -3.49
C SER A 78 4.57 -0.38 -3.82
N PHE A 79 4.65 0.45 -2.79
CA PHE A 79 4.85 1.89 -2.90
C PHE A 79 6.15 2.25 -2.23
N ARG A 80 6.95 3.10 -2.86
CA ARG A 80 8.18 3.60 -2.27
C ARG A 80 8.51 4.98 -2.80
N ILE A 81 9.24 5.74 -2.01
CA ILE A 81 9.85 7.00 -2.47
C ILE A 81 11.19 6.68 -3.13
N GLY A 82 11.49 7.32 -4.26
CA GLY A 82 12.79 7.21 -4.92
C GLY A 82 12.90 8.07 -6.17
N SER A 83 14.09 8.12 -6.77
CA SER A 83 14.29 8.87 -8.01
C SER A 83 13.62 8.16 -9.19
N THR A 84 13.12 8.97 -10.11
CA THR A 84 12.52 8.53 -11.38
C THR A 84 13.24 9.22 -12.54
N ARG A 85 13.05 8.72 -13.76
CA ARG A 85 13.67 9.32 -14.97
C ARG A 85 12.76 10.34 -15.65
N THR A 86 11.59 10.58 -15.08
CA THR A 86 10.47 11.28 -15.68
C THR A 86 10.08 12.47 -14.78
N PRO A 87 9.45 13.51 -15.34
CA PRO A 87 8.92 14.61 -14.55
C PRO A 87 7.57 14.26 -13.88
N SER A 88 7.11 13.00 -13.96
CA SER A 88 5.86 12.57 -13.33
C SER A 88 5.98 12.61 -11.81
N VAL A 89 4.83 12.69 -11.13
CA VAL A 89 4.75 12.57 -9.65
C VAL A 89 5.18 11.18 -9.19
N PHE A 90 4.90 10.16 -10.00
CA PHE A 90 5.25 8.78 -9.73
C PHE A 90 5.45 8.00 -11.02
N ASP A 91 6.14 6.87 -10.93
CA ASP A 91 6.27 5.85 -11.98
C ASP A 91 5.52 4.59 -11.56
N VAL A 92 4.90 3.90 -12.53
CA VAL A 92 4.34 2.55 -12.35
C VAL A 92 5.19 1.55 -13.12
N ARG A 93 5.51 0.44 -12.47
CA ARG A 93 6.17 -0.72 -13.07
C ARG A 93 5.43 -1.96 -12.63
N HIS A 94 5.14 -2.87 -13.55
CA HIS A 94 4.53 -4.14 -13.19
C HIS A 94 5.41 -5.30 -13.66
N VAL A 95 5.47 -6.35 -12.85
CA VAL A 95 6.14 -7.60 -13.18
C VAL A 95 5.26 -8.71 -12.64
N GLY A 96 4.56 -9.41 -13.55
CA GLY A 96 3.55 -10.41 -13.17
C GLY A 96 2.45 -9.80 -12.29
N ALA A 97 2.21 -10.42 -11.13
CA ALA A 97 1.18 -9.99 -10.18
C ALA A 97 1.62 -8.83 -9.25
N ARG A 98 2.86 -8.33 -9.37
CA ARG A 98 3.35 -7.22 -8.55
C ARG A 98 3.36 -5.92 -9.33
N VAL A 99 2.77 -4.89 -8.73
CA VAL A 99 2.74 -3.51 -9.23
C VAL A 99 3.57 -2.65 -8.29
N THR A 100 4.68 -2.11 -8.78
CA THR A 100 5.55 -1.19 -8.04
C THR A 100 5.26 0.24 -8.47
N ILE A 101 4.93 1.08 -7.49
CA ILE A 101 4.69 2.51 -7.66
C ILE A 101 5.82 3.25 -6.96
N VAL A 102 6.59 4.01 -7.73
CA VAL A 102 7.73 4.80 -7.22
C VAL A 102 7.33 6.27 -7.22
N LEU A 103 7.13 6.85 -6.04
CA LEU A 103 6.89 8.29 -5.91
C LEU A 103 8.22 9.03 -6.13
N ASN A 104 8.20 10.00 -7.04
CA ASN A 104 9.38 10.73 -7.49
C ASN A 104 9.88 11.67 -6.39
N SER A 105 10.97 11.30 -5.72
CA SER A 105 11.59 12.09 -4.64
C SER A 105 12.06 13.49 -5.08
N GLU A 106 12.26 13.71 -6.39
CA GLU A 106 12.68 14.99 -6.96
C GLU A 106 11.50 15.90 -7.33
N HIS A 107 10.26 15.38 -7.24
CA HIS A 107 9.07 16.13 -7.52
C HIS A 107 8.65 16.98 -6.30
N PRO A 108 8.41 18.30 -6.43
CA PRO A 108 8.11 19.18 -5.30
C PRO A 108 6.91 18.71 -4.48
N PHE A 109 5.85 18.24 -5.15
CA PHE A 109 4.68 17.64 -4.49
C PHE A 109 5.03 16.46 -3.59
N VAL A 110 5.89 15.55 -4.05
CA VAL A 110 6.28 14.34 -3.30
C VAL A 110 7.15 14.71 -2.11
N ARG A 111 8.09 15.67 -2.28
CA ARG A 111 8.91 16.16 -1.16
C ARG A 111 8.04 16.69 -0.02
N ARG A 112 6.96 17.40 -0.35
CA ARG A 112 6.01 17.89 0.66
C ARG A 112 5.20 16.77 1.30
N LEU A 113 4.71 15.80 0.52
CA LEU A 113 4.05 14.61 1.05
C LEU A 113 4.97 13.77 1.95
N GLU A 114 6.26 13.72 1.64
CA GLU A 114 7.26 13.06 2.47
C GLU A 114 7.47 13.82 3.78
N ALA A 115 7.66 15.14 3.70
CA ALA A 115 7.85 16.02 4.85
C ALA A 115 6.63 16.03 5.80
N SER A 116 5.40 15.99 5.26
CA SER A 116 4.18 15.88 6.07
C SER A 116 3.95 14.46 6.63
N GLY A 117 4.66 13.46 6.11
CA GLY A 117 4.46 12.05 6.45
C GLY A 117 3.19 11.43 5.85
N GLU A 118 2.46 12.16 5.00
CA GLU A 118 1.16 11.78 4.44
C GLU A 118 1.26 10.97 3.14
N TRP A 119 2.46 10.82 2.56
CA TRP A 119 2.66 10.02 1.35
C TRP A 119 2.13 8.58 1.47
N ALA A 120 2.12 8.04 2.69
CA ALA A 120 1.62 6.70 3.01
C ALA A 120 0.19 6.71 3.59
N SER A 121 -0.54 7.81 3.46
CA SER A 121 -1.93 7.88 3.89
C SER A 121 -2.81 6.94 3.04
N PRO A 122 -3.87 6.35 3.61
CA PRO A 122 -4.75 5.46 2.85
C PRO A 122 -5.34 6.12 1.61
N ALA A 123 -5.67 7.41 1.67
CA ALA A 123 -6.19 8.16 0.54
C ALA A 123 -5.17 8.24 -0.61
N VAL A 124 -3.92 8.65 -0.33
CA VAL A 124 -2.87 8.76 -1.34
C VAL A 124 -2.58 7.39 -1.96
N LEU A 125 -2.39 6.37 -1.15
CA LEU A 125 -2.05 5.02 -1.64
C LEU A 125 -3.19 4.41 -2.46
N THR A 126 -4.45 4.68 -2.09
CA THR A 126 -5.62 4.22 -2.86
C THR A 126 -5.70 4.91 -4.23
N LEU A 127 -5.47 6.23 -4.28
CA LEU A 127 -5.45 6.97 -5.55
C LEU A 127 -4.33 6.46 -6.47
N LEU A 128 -3.13 6.23 -5.94
CA LEU A 128 -2.00 5.71 -6.69
C LEU A 128 -2.24 4.27 -7.18
N ALA A 129 -2.81 3.40 -6.34
CA ALA A 129 -3.18 2.05 -6.73
C ALA A 129 -4.24 2.06 -7.83
N GLY A 130 -5.27 2.90 -7.69
CA GLY A 130 -6.34 3.06 -8.68
C GLY A 130 -5.81 3.52 -10.03
N TRP A 131 -4.91 4.50 -10.05
CA TRP A 131 -4.25 4.91 -11.29
C TRP A 131 -3.43 3.77 -11.90
N ALA A 132 -2.60 3.10 -11.11
CA ALA A 132 -1.76 2.02 -11.60
C ALA A 132 -2.59 0.86 -12.16
N ARG A 133 -3.74 0.55 -11.54
CA ARG A 133 -4.71 -0.41 -12.04
C ARG A 133 -5.30 0.03 -13.39
N PHE A 134 -5.74 1.28 -13.49
CA PHE A 134 -6.27 1.85 -14.74
C PHE A 134 -5.26 1.74 -15.89
N GLU A 135 -3.98 2.03 -15.63
CA GLU A 135 -2.92 1.95 -16.63
C GLU A 135 -2.64 0.51 -17.08
N LEU A 136 -2.72 -0.47 -16.17
CA LEU A 136 -2.55 -1.89 -16.46
C LEU A 136 -3.71 -2.50 -17.26
N GLU A 137 -4.92 -1.99 -17.05
CA GLU A 137 -6.11 -2.45 -17.75
C GLU A 137 -6.25 -1.85 -19.15
N GLN A 138 -5.36 -0.92 -19.53
CA GLN A 138 -5.34 -0.41 -20.89
C GLN A 138 -4.88 -1.49 -21.87
N PRO A 139 -5.54 -1.60 -23.04
CA PRO A 139 -5.04 -2.43 -24.12
C PRO A 139 -3.62 -2.04 -24.52
N ASP A 140 -2.81 -3.05 -24.83
CA ASP A 140 -1.45 -2.86 -25.31
C ASP A 140 -1.40 -1.92 -26.53
N GLY A 141 -0.30 -1.17 -26.64
CA GLY A 141 -0.08 -0.20 -27.70
C GLY A 141 -0.53 1.20 -27.30
N ARG A 142 -1.28 1.88 -28.18
CA ARG A 142 -1.52 3.33 -28.09
C ARG A 142 -2.17 3.77 -26.77
N LEU A 143 -3.11 2.99 -26.25
CA LEU A 143 -3.86 3.36 -25.04
C LEU A 143 -3.01 3.25 -23.78
N SER A 144 -2.20 2.21 -23.66
CA SER A 144 -1.21 2.08 -22.58
C SER A 144 -0.20 3.24 -22.60
N SER A 145 0.33 3.61 -23.77
CA SER A 145 1.22 4.78 -23.90
C SER A 145 0.53 6.09 -23.51
N GLN A 146 -0.72 6.29 -23.93
CA GLN A 146 -1.49 7.48 -23.58
C GLN A 146 -1.74 7.60 -22.07
N ALA A 147 -1.99 6.49 -21.38
CA ALA A 147 -2.13 6.51 -19.92
C ALA A 147 -0.81 6.91 -19.21
N ALA A 148 0.33 6.39 -19.69
CA ALA A 148 1.65 6.77 -19.17
C ALA A 148 2.00 8.24 -19.48
N ASP A 149 1.63 8.74 -20.66
CA ASP A 149 1.80 10.15 -21.06
C ASP A 149 0.93 11.06 -20.20
N ALA A 150 -0.35 10.70 -19.98
CA ALA A 150 -1.26 11.44 -19.11
C ALA A 150 -0.72 11.55 -17.67
N ARG A 151 -0.12 10.49 -17.13
CA ARG A 151 0.55 10.52 -15.83
C ARG A 151 1.71 11.53 -15.81
N THR A 152 2.47 11.59 -16.90
CA THR A 152 3.60 12.52 -17.05
C THR A 152 3.13 13.96 -17.13
N ASP A 153 2.09 14.22 -17.91
CA ASP A 153 1.51 15.54 -18.07
C ASP A 153 0.83 16.03 -16.80
N TRP A 154 0.20 15.13 -16.04
CA TRP A 154 -0.31 15.44 -14.72
C TRP A 154 0.81 15.91 -13.77
N GLY A 155 1.96 15.23 -13.75
CA GLY A 155 3.11 15.68 -12.95
C GLY A 155 3.61 17.06 -13.34
N ARG A 156 3.73 17.34 -14.64
CA ARG A 156 4.09 18.68 -15.11
C ARG A 156 3.07 19.73 -14.69
N ALA A 157 1.78 19.43 -14.78
CA ALA A 157 0.71 20.34 -14.37
C ALA A 157 0.75 20.63 -12.87
N VAL A 158 0.92 19.60 -12.04
CA VAL A 158 1.07 19.75 -10.58
C VAL A 158 2.27 20.63 -10.26
N ARG A 159 3.44 20.39 -10.88
CA ARG A 159 4.62 21.24 -10.67
C ARG A 159 4.32 22.71 -11.00
N ARG A 160 3.72 22.99 -12.15
CA ARG A 160 3.33 24.36 -12.54
C ARG A 160 2.38 25.01 -11.53
N LEU A 161 1.43 24.26 -10.98
CA LEU A 161 0.51 24.78 -9.96
C LEU A 161 1.25 25.16 -8.67
N LEU A 162 2.22 24.34 -8.24
CA LEU A 162 3.04 24.64 -7.07
C LEU A 162 3.95 25.85 -7.30
N ASP A 163 4.48 26.01 -8.52
CA ASP A 163 5.37 27.11 -8.87
C ASP A 163 4.60 28.44 -9.08
N ALA A 164 3.35 28.39 -9.52
CA ALA A 164 2.56 29.58 -9.90
C ALA A 164 1.76 30.21 -8.75
N ASP A 165 1.40 29.44 -7.72
CA ASP A 165 0.55 29.93 -6.63
C ASP A 165 1.30 29.90 -5.30
N PRO A 166 1.54 31.05 -4.63
CA PRO A 166 2.24 31.10 -3.36
C PRO A 166 1.54 30.35 -2.22
N LYS A 167 0.22 30.08 -2.31
CA LYS A 167 -0.48 29.20 -1.35
C LYS A 167 -0.03 27.74 -1.47
N PHE A 168 0.48 27.39 -2.65
CA PHE A 168 1.04 26.10 -2.99
C PHE A 168 2.54 26.18 -3.30
N GLY A 169 3.20 27.31 -3.07
CA GLY A 169 4.64 27.52 -3.23
C GLY A 169 5.36 27.42 -1.89
N ASP A 170 6.69 27.31 -1.91
CA ASP A 170 7.48 27.47 -0.69
C ASP A 170 7.55 28.98 -0.41
N GLY A 171 6.70 29.45 0.52
CA GLY A 171 6.84 30.76 1.15
C GLY A 171 7.94 30.77 2.20
#